data_AF-A0A293LNU9-F1
#
_entry.id   AF-A0A293LNU9-F1
#
_cell.length_a   1.000
_cell.length_b   1.000
_cell.length_c   1.000
_cell.angle_alpha   90.00
_cell.angle_beta   90.00
_cell.angle_gamma   90.00
#
_symmetry.space_group_name_H-M   'P 1'
#
loop_
_entity.id
_entity.type
_entity.pdbx_description
1 polymer ?
#
loop_
_entity_poly.entity_id
_entity_poly.type
_entity_poly.pdbx_seq_one_letter_code
_entity_poly.pdbx_strand_id
1 'polypeptide(L)'
;MRIVNETTPLPDTIVLMYLLGEGKLNLDIEQQLQDDEMQHLRSIASAFSDICNSEQEAYWMTRNFWQLLKSLSIDTSIMAKQMEDALDKDDHELYQHLIKVKAISLLPFDAWFQRCFADVLDTDALVRVWDRVIGGSTKALPQVGAALLTSMHSSLIHLKTASEVMQAIENVPKEASGAIISKILT
;
A
#
# COMPACT_ATOMS: atom_id res chain seq x y z
N MET A 1 1.06 -15.96 -30.42
CA MET A 1 0.32 -16.01 -29.14
C MET A 1 0.07 -14.57 -28.73
N ARG A 2 -1.20 -14.15 -28.56
CA ARG A 2 -1.50 -12.81 -28.03
C ARG A 2 -1.33 -12.86 -26.51
N ILE A 3 -0.41 -12.06 -26.00
CA ILE A 3 -0.08 -11.99 -24.56
C ILE A 3 -1.19 -11.28 -23.79
N VAL A 4 -1.72 -10.19 -24.35
CA VAL A 4 -2.87 -9.45 -23.82
C VAL A 4 -4.08 -9.68 -24.73
N ASN A 5 -5.25 -9.85 -24.12
CA ASN A 5 -6.53 -9.98 -24.82
C ASN A 5 -7.62 -9.19 -24.08
N GLU A 6 -8.85 -9.17 -24.62
CA GLU A 6 -9.98 -8.40 -24.05
C GLU A 6 -10.43 -8.87 -22.65
N THR A 7 -9.93 -10.02 -22.17
CA THR A 7 -10.21 -10.54 -20.83
C THR A 7 -9.09 -10.25 -19.83
N THR A 8 -7.95 -9.70 -20.27
CA THR A 8 -6.85 -9.33 -19.39
C THR A 8 -7.24 -8.12 -18.55
N PRO A 9 -7.13 -8.18 -17.22
CA PRO A 9 -7.41 -7.03 -16.37
C PRO A 9 -6.54 -5.82 -16.76
N LEU A 10 -7.11 -4.61 -16.66
CA LEU A 10 -6.38 -3.39 -16.98
C LEU A 10 -5.08 -3.22 -16.17
N PRO A 11 -5.03 -3.52 -14.84
CA PRO A 11 -3.79 -3.43 -14.07
C PRO A 11 -2.69 -4.33 -14.61
N ASP A 12 -3.03 -5.54 -15.03
CA ASP A 12 -2.08 -6.49 -15.64
C ASP A 12 -1.58 -5.97 -16.98
N THR A 13 -2.48 -5.41 -17.80
CA THR A 13 -2.11 -4.78 -19.07
C THR A 13 -1.12 -3.63 -18.85
N ILE A 14 -1.36 -2.76 -17.86
CA ILE A 14 -0.47 -1.64 -17.52
C ILE A 14 0.92 -2.14 -17.10
N VAL A 15 1.00 -3.16 -16.24
CA VAL A 15 2.28 -3.76 -15.80
C VAL A 15 3.06 -4.31 -16.98
N LEU A 16 2.40 -5.06 -17.87
CA LEU A 16 3.03 -5.63 -19.06
C LEU A 16 3.50 -4.56 -20.04
N MET A 17 2.71 -3.49 -20.23
CA MET A 17 3.10 -2.34 -21.04
C MET A 17 4.31 -1.62 -20.45
N TYR A 18 4.37 -1.45 -19.13
CA TYR A 18 5.51 -0.88 -18.44
C TYR A 18 6.77 -1.74 -18.64
N LEU A 19 6.68 -3.04 -18.40
CA LEU A 19 7.79 -3.98 -18.59
C LEU A 19 8.32 -3.99 -20.03
N LEU A 20 7.41 -3.95 -21.01
CA LEU A 20 7.78 -3.85 -22.42
C LEU A 20 8.49 -2.53 -22.71
N GLY A 21 7.96 -1.41 -22.22
CA GLY A 21 8.53 -0.08 -22.42
C GLY A 21 9.92 0.09 -21.80
N GLU A 22 10.18 -0.59 -20.68
CA GLU A 22 11.49 -0.61 -20.01
C GLU A 22 12.44 -1.69 -20.56
N GLY A 23 12.00 -2.50 -21.54
CA GLY A 23 12.80 -3.59 -22.11
C GLY A 23 13.08 -4.75 -21.14
N LYS A 24 12.19 -4.96 -20.16
CA LYS A 24 12.31 -5.93 -19.06
C LYS A 24 11.29 -7.08 -19.14
N LEU A 25 10.48 -7.14 -20.21
CA LEU A 25 9.47 -8.19 -20.36
C LEU A 25 10.13 -9.55 -20.68
N ASN A 26 9.83 -10.55 -19.85
CA ASN A 26 10.36 -11.91 -19.99
C ASN A 26 9.41 -12.82 -20.78
N LEU A 27 9.90 -14.01 -21.15
CA LEU A 27 9.09 -15.03 -21.84
C LEU A 27 8.09 -15.70 -20.90
N ASP A 28 8.43 -15.85 -19.62
CA ASP A 28 7.55 -16.41 -18.59
C ASP A 28 6.81 -15.27 -17.87
N ILE A 29 5.71 -14.86 -18.48
CA ILE A 29 4.92 -13.70 -18.06
C ILE A 29 4.15 -14.00 -16.78
N GLU A 30 3.64 -15.23 -16.65
CA GLU A 30 2.89 -15.65 -15.47
C GLU A 30 3.79 -15.58 -14.24
N GLN A 31 4.99 -16.15 -14.32
CA GLN A 31 5.95 -16.08 -13.22
C GLN A 31 6.39 -14.64 -12.94
N GLN A 32 6.67 -13.85 -13.97
CA GLN A 32 7.09 -12.46 -13.79
C GLN A 32 6.01 -11.59 -13.12
N LEU A 33 4.73 -11.83 -13.42
CA LEU A 33 3.65 -11.10 -12.74
C LEU A 33 3.53 -11.51 -11.27
N GLN A 34 3.97 -12.70 -10.86
CA GLN A 34 4.00 -13.10 -9.45
C GLN A 34 5.17 -12.51 -8.65
N ASP A 35 6.13 -11.85 -9.29
CA ASP A 35 7.24 -11.21 -8.59
C ASP A 35 6.72 -10.09 -7.67
N ASP A 36 7.27 -10.00 -6.44
CA ASP A 36 6.82 -9.02 -5.43
C ASP A 36 6.81 -7.58 -5.97
N GLU A 37 7.85 -7.21 -6.71
CA GLU A 37 7.97 -5.88 -7.31
C GLU A 37 6.83 -5.61 -8.31
N MET A 38 6.43 -6.62 -9.09
CA MET A 38 5.36 -6.51 -10.07
C MET A 38 4.00 -6.52 -9.40
N GLN A 39 3.82 -7.26 -8.31
CA GLN A 39 2.61 -7.20 -7.48
C GLN A 39 2.42 -5.80 -6.88
N HIS A 40 3.49 -5.17 -6.38
CA HIS A 40 3.43 -3.78 -5.90
C HIS A 40 3.01 -2.80 -7.00
N LEU A 41 3.61 -2.91 -8.19
CA LEU A 41 3.25 -2.10 -9.35
C LEU A 41 1.80 -2.35 -9.79
N ARG A 42 1.35 -3.60 -9.77
CA ARG A 42 -0.01 -4.01 -10.12
C ARG A 42 -1.04 -3.41 -9.17
N SER A 43 -0.79 -3.40 -7.87
CA SER A 43 -1.67 -2.74 -6.89
C SER A 43 -1.79 -1.24 -7.15
N ILE A 44 -0.66 -0.57 -7.45
CA ILE A 44 -0.65 0.84 -7.84
C ILE A 44 -1.44 1.05 -9.14
N ALA A 45 -1.28 0.16 -10.12
CA ALA A 45 -2.02 0.20 -11.39
C ALA A 45 -3.52 0.02 -11.18
N SER A 46 -3.93 -0.85 -10.26
CA SER A 46 -5.33 -1.03 -9.88
C SER A 46 -5.90 0.24 -9.28
N ALA A 47 -5.23 0.83 -8.30
CA ALA A 47 -5.67 2.08 -7.70
C ALA A 47 -5.77 3.23 -8.71
N PHE A 48 -4.80 3.41 -9.61
CA PHE A 48 -4.92 4.43 -10.66
C PHE A 48 -6.00 4.11 -11.70
N SER A 49 -6.29 2.84 -11.96
CA SER A 49 -7.40 2.46 -12.83
C SER A 49 -8.75 2.89 -12.25
N ASP A 50 -8.89 2.87 -10.93
CA ASP A 50 -10.10 3.33 -10.24
C ASP A 50 -10.17 4.87 -10.10
N ILE A 51 -9.01 5.54 -9.98
CA ILE A 51 -8.92 7.00 -9.81
C ILE A 51 -9.05 7.75 -11.16
N CYS A 52 -8.48 7.21 -12.23
CA CYS A 52 -8.38 7.89 -13.52
C CYS A 52 -9.58 7.64 -14.43
N ASN A 53 -9.81 8.55 -15.40
CA ASN A 53 -10.97 8.47 -16.29
C ASN A 53 -10.69 7.67 -17.56
N SER A 54 -9.43 7.32 -17.82
CA SER A 54 -9.01 6.59 -19.01
C SER A 54 -7.81 5.68 -18.74
N GLU A 55 -7.68 4.64 -19.56
CA GLU A 55 -6.55 3.70 -19.50
C GLU A 55 -5.21 4.40 -19.76
N GLN A 56 -5.19 5.43 -20.62
CA GLN A 56 -3.98 6.19 -20.93
C GLN A 56 -3.52 7.01 -19.72
N GLU A 57 -4.46 7.66 -19.02
CA GLU A 57 -4.17 8.37 -17.77
C GLU A 57 -3.66 7.39 -16.72
N ALA A 58 -4.36 6.28 -16.50
CA ALA A 58 -3.95 5.26 -15.53
C ALA A 58 -2.52 4.76 -15.82
N TYR A 59 -2.21 4.42 -17.07
CA TYR A 59 -0.86 4.00 -17.47
C TYR A 59 0.20 5.05 -17.14
N TRP A 60 0.01 6.30 -17.56
CA TRP A 60 1.00 7.35 -17.33
C TRP A 60 1.14 7.68 -15.85
N MET A 61 0.05 7.71 -15.10
CA MET A 61 0.07 7.95 -13.67
C MET A 61 0.81 6.82 -12.94
N THR A 62 0.48 5.56 -13.21
CA THR A 62 1.18 4.39 -12.65
C THR A 62 2.67 4.43 -12.97
N ARG A 63 3.06 4.63 -14.23
CA ARG A 63 4.46 4.66 -14.64
C ARG A 63 5.25 5.76 -13.92
N ASN A 64 4.74 6.99 -13.92
CA ASN A 64 5.44 8.11 -13.32
C ASN A 64 5.50 8.00 -11.80
N PHE A 65 4.40 7.56 -11.16
CA PHE A 65 4.38 7.32 -9.72
C PHE A 65 5.36 6.21 -9.33
N TRP A 66 5.41 5.11 -10.07
CA TRP A 66 6.36 4.04 -9.82
C TRP A 66 7.83 4.48 -9.93
N GLN A 67 8.16 5.25 -10.97
CA GLN A 67 9.49 5.83 -11.12
C GLN A 67 9.84 6.78 -9.97
N LEU A 68 8.86 7.59 -9.52
CA LEU A 68 9.01 8.44 -8.35
C LEU A 68 9.31 7.60 -7.10
N LEU A 69 8.56 6.53 -6.82
CA LEU A 69 8.82 5.66 -5.66
C LEU A 69 10.24 5.08 -5.67
N LYS A 70 10.71 4.62 -6.83
CA LYS A 70 12.08 4.11 -6.99
C LYS A 70 13.14 5.19 -6.73
N SER A 71 12.83 6.46 -7.05
CA SER A 71 13.72 7.59 -6.76
C SER A 71 13.73 8.02 -5.29
N LEU A 72 12.65 7.77 -4.54
CA LEU A 72 12.47 8.18 -3.15
C LEU A 72 13.16 7.23 -2.14
N SER A 73 13.80 6.15 -2.62
CA SER A 73 14.59 5.19 -1.81
C SER A 73 13.88 4.79 -0.51
N ILE A 74 12.69 4.22 -0.63
CA ILE A 74 11.88 3.76 0.51
C ILE A 74 12.61 2.66 1.26
N ASP A 75 13.05 2.97 2.48
CA ASP A 75 13.59 1.98 3.42
C ASP A 75 12.48 1.48 4.34
N THR A 76 11.93 0.32 3.99
CA THR A 76 10.86 -0.37 4.74
C THR A 76 11.24 -0.55 6.21
N SER A 77 12.51 -0.82 6.54
CA SER A 77 12.93 -1.09 7.92
C SER A 77 12.90 0.16 8.80
N ILE A 78 13.33 1.30 8.23
CA ILE A 78 13.28 2.59 8.92
C ILE A 78 11.83 3.05 9.07
N MET A 79 11.01 2.89 8.02
CA MET A 79 9.60 3.27 8.06
C MET A 79 8.77 2.42 9.02
N ALA A 80 9.05 1.11 9.11
CA ALA A 80 8.40 0.22 10.08
C ALA A 80 8.68 0.70 11.51
N LYS A 81 9.94 1.00 11.83
CA LYS A 81 10.30 1.55 13.14
C LYS A 81 9.63 2.89 13.43
N GLN A 82 9.60 3.81 12.45
CA GLN A 82 8.91 5.10 12.59
C GLN A 82 7.40 4.93 12.81
N MET A 83 6.81 3.90 12.23
CA MET A 83 5.40 3.57 12.40
C MET A 83 5.14 3.01 13.79
N GLU A 84 6.00 2.11 14.28
CA GLU A 84 5.94 1.59 15.65
C GLU A 84 6.08 2.73 16.67
N ASP A 85 7.07 3.62 16.50
CA ASP A 85 7.26 4.79 17.37
C ASP A 85 6.03 5.72 17.35
N ALA A 86 5.40 5.91 16.18
CA ALA A 86 4.18 6.69 16.05
C ALA A 86 2.98 6.02 16.73
N LEU A 87 2.84 4.71 16.59
CA LEU A 87 1.77 3.93 17.22
C LEU A 87 1.92 3.92 18.75
N ASP A 88 3.13 3.74 19.27
CA ASP A 88 3.40 3.79 20.71
C ASP A 88 3.04 5.16 21.31
N LYS A 89 3.31 6.23 20.55
CA LYS A 89 2.98 7.60 20.96
C LYS A 89 1.48 7.89 20.89
N ASP A 90 0.80 7.45 19.83
CA ASP A 90 -0.61 7.76 19.58
C ASP A 90 -1.56 6.83 20.37
N ASP A 91 -1.18 5.56 20.56
CA ASP A 91 -1.98 4.52 21.20
C ASP A 91 -1.09 3.44 21.85
N HIS A 92 -0.51 3.78 22.99
CA HIS A 92 0.38 2.90 23.76
C HIS A 92 -0.28 1.56 24.14
N GLU A 93 -1.58 1.58 24.48
CA GLU A 93 -2.29 0.37 24.90
C GLU A 93 -2.39 -0.65 23.76
N LEU A 94 -2.78 -0.19 22.56
CA LEU A 94 -2.81 -1.03 21.37
C LEU A 94 -1.42 -1.54 21.01
N TYR A 95 -0.40 -0.66 21.03
CA TYR A 95 0.97 -1.06 20.71
C TYR A 95 1.46 -2.19 21.62
N GLN A 96 1.31 -2.05 22.94
CA GLN A 96 1.71 -3.08 23.90
C GLN A 96 0.93 -4.39 23.69
N HIS A 97 -0.36 -4.29 23.37
CA HIS A 97 -1.17 -5.45 23.03
C HIS A 97 -0.65 -6.19 21.80
N LEU A 98 -0.38 -5.47 20.71
CA LEU A 98 0.13 -6.04 19.45
C LEU A 98 1.51 -6.69 19.62
N ILE A 99 2.38 -6.11 20.47
CA ILE A 99 3.64 -6.76 20.88
C ILE A 99 3.36 -8.06 21.62
N LYS A 100 2.46 -8.03 22.60
CA LYS A 100 2.14 -9.20 23.44
C LYS A 100 1.63 -10.38 22.62
N VAL A 101 0.79 -10.13 21.62
CA VAL A 101 0.28 -11.17 20.71
C VAL A 101 1.23 -11.49 19.54
N LYS A 102 2.39 -10.81 19.47
CA LYS A 102 3.42 -10.94 18.41
C LYS A 102 2.91 -10.61 17.01
N ALA A 103 1.96 -9.68 16.90
CA ALA A 103 1.41 -9.25 15.62
C ALA A 103 2.30 -8.23 14.90
N ILE A 104 3.00 -7.35 15.64
CA ILE A 104 3.83 -6.27 15.05
C ILE A 104 4.83 -6.82 14.02
N SER A 105 5.55 -7.90 14.36
CA SER A 105 6.55 -8.50 13.47
C SER A 105 5.98 -9.19 12.23
N LEU A 106 4.65 -9.40 12.17
CA LEU A 106 3.97 -10.03 11.04
C LEU A 106 3.26 -9.02 10.14
N LEU A 107 3.27 -7.74 10.50
CA LEU A 107 2.64 -6.71 9.69
C LEU A 107 3.29 -6.65 8.29
N PRO A 108 2.49 -6.43 7.23
CA PRO A 108 2.99 -6.44 5.86
C PRO A 108 3.61 -5.08 5.50
N PHE A 109 4.63 -4.65 6.26
CA PHE A 109 5.28 -3.35 6.11
C PHE A 109 5.77 -3.10 4.69
N ASP A 110 6.33 -4.12 4.04
CA ASP A 110 6.79 -4.01 2.67
C ASP A 110 5.63 -3.67 1.71
N ALA A 111 4.54 -4.43 1.78
CA ALA A 111 3.34 -4.17 0.99
C ALA A 111 2.62 -2.87 1.38
N TRP A 112 2.83 -2.31 2.56
CA TRP A 112 2.26 -1.00 2.90
C TRP A 112 3.09 0.12 2.30
N PHE A 113 4.41 0.06 2.41
CA PHE A 113 5.28 1.16 2.02
C PHE A 113 5.67 1.13 0.54
N GLN A 114 5.92 -0.05 -0.06
CA GLN A 114 6.33 -0.17 -1.46
C GLN A 114 5.21 0.16 -2.45
N ARG A 115 3.95 -0.09 -2.08
CA ARG A 115 2.77 0.31 -2.88
C ARG A 115 1.95 1.42 -2.23
N CYS A 116 2.52 2.13 -1.26
CA CYS A 116 1.91 3.30 -0.60
C CYS A 116 0.44 3.07 -0.20
N PHE A 117 0.17 1.91 0.42
CA PHE A 117 -1.14 1.44 0.86
C PHE A 117 -2.20 1.21 -0.24
N ALA A 118 -1.80 1.06 -1.50
CA ALA A 118 -2.69 0.49 -2.52
C ALA A 118 -3.19 -0.91 -2.10
N ASP A 119 -4.44 -1.23 -2.41
CA ASP A 119 -5.19 -2.41 -1.93
C ASP A 119 -5.41 -2.48 -0.41
N VAL A 120 -5.11 -1.41 0.34
CA VAL A 120 -5.32 -1.35 1.80
C VAL A 120 -6.29 -0.23 2.15
N LEU A 121 -6.05 0.97 1.61
CA LEU A 121 -6.92 2.12 1.82
C LEU A 121 -7.98 2.21 0.73
N ASP A 122 -9.12 2.79 1.08
CA ASP A 122 -10.09 3.25 0.11
C ASP A 122 -9.52 4.39 -0.75
N THR A 123 -10.14 4.61 -1.90
CA THR A 123 -9.70 5.58 -2.90
C THR A 123 -9.58 7.01 -2.35
N ASP A 124 -10.50 7.47 -1.49
CA ASP A 124 -10.51 8.86 -1.01
C ASP A 124 -9.34 9.14 -0.06
N ALA A 125 -9.05 8.20 0.86
CA ALA A 125 -7.87 8.31 1.71
C ALA A 125 -6.58 8.14 0.90
N LEU A 126 -6.55 7.17 -0.02
CA LEU A 126 -5.38 6.85 -0.83
C LEU A 126 -4.92 8.04 -1.68
N VAL A 127 -5.84 8.75 -2.35
CA VAL A 127 -5.52 9.93 -3.16
C VAL A 127 -4.80 10.99 -2.32
N ARG A 128 -5.25 11.24 -1.08
CA ARG A 128 -4.64 12.24 -0.19
C ARG A 128 -3.27 11.81 0.32
N VAL A 129 -3.05 10.50 0.54
CA VAL A 129 -1.73 9.95 0.82
C VAL A 129 -0.81 10.18 -0.38
N TRP A 130 -1.29 9.85 -1.57
CA TRP A 130 -0.53 9.94 -2.80
C TRP A 130 -0.19 11.38 -3.18
N ASP A 131 -1.03 12.37 -2.88
CA ASP A 131 -0.69 13.80 -3.03
C ASP A 131 0.59 14.17 -2.26
N ARG A 132 0.76 13.65 -1.03
CA ARG A 132 1.97 13.90 -0.22
C ARG A 132 3.20 13.18 -0.79
N VAL A 133 3.01 11.95 -1.25
CA VAL A 133 4.09 11.16 -1.86
C VAL A 133 4.56 11.79 -3.17
N ILE A 134 3.62 12.23 -4.01
CA ILE A 134 3.89 12.97 -5.26
C ILE A 134 4.60 14.30 -4.95
N GLY A 135 4.23 14.97 -3.86
CA GLY A 135 4.95 16.13 -3.33
C GLY A 135 6.38 15.83 -2.81
N GLY A 136 6.85 14.58 -2.90
CA GLY A 136 8.20 14.14 -2.53
C GLY A 136 8.34 13.71 -1.07
N SER A 137 7.25 13.58 -0.31
CA SER A 137 7.30 13.21 1.10
C SER A 137 6.75 11.81 1.34
N THR A 138 7.64 10.86 1.60
CA THR A 138 7.29 9.51 2.08
C THR A 138 7.19 9.43 3.60
N LYS A 139 7.57 10.49 4.31
CA LYS A 139 7.55 10.58 5.78
C LYS A 139 6.14 10.48 6.38
N ALA A 140 5.11 10.69 5.55
CA ALA A 140 3.71 10.54 5.92
C ALA A 140 3.31 9.07 6.11
N LEU A 141 3.93 8.15 5.36
CA LEU A 141 3.52 6.75 5.30
C LEU A 141 3.54 6.03 6.66
N PRO A 142 4.56 6.22 7.53
CA PRO A 142 4.54 5.65 8.86
C PRO A 142 3.39 6.18 9.74
N GLN A 143 3.04 7.47 9.64
CA GLN A 143 1.89 8.01 10.40
C GLN A 143 0.57 7.47 9.87
N VAL A 144 0.46 7.23 8.56
CA VAL A 144 -0.72 6.58 7.96
C VAL A 144 -0.89 5.16 8.49
N GLY A 145 0.19 4.37 8.54
CA GLY A 145 0.15 3.01 9.09
C GLY A 145 -0.25 2.97 10.57
N ALA A 146 0.28 3.89 11.38
CA ALA A 146 -0.12 4.02 12.78
C ALA A 146 -1.60 4.43 12.92
N ALA A 147 -2.05 5.44 12.17
CA ALA A 147 -3.43 5.90 12.19
C ALA A 147 -4.42 4.81 11.74
N LEU A 148 -4.04 3.99 10.75
CA LEU A 148 -4.82 2.82 10.33
C LEU A 148 -5.04 1.87 11.51
N LEU A 149 -3.97 1.47 12.21
CA LEU A 149 -4.09 0.55 13.35
C LEU A 149 -4.88 1.17 14.50
N THR A 150 -4.62 2.42 14.86
CA THR A 150 -5.36 3.15 15.91
C THR A 150 -6.85 3.26 15.58
N SER A 151 -7.22 3.48 14.31
CA SER A 151 -8.63 3.51 13.90
C SER A 151 -9.35 2.18 14.11
N MET A 152 -8.59 1.09 14.17
CA MET A 152 -9.09 -0.27 14.40
C MET A 152 -8.92 -0.72 15.86
N HIS A 153 -8.49 0.16 16.78
CA HIS A 153 -8.22 -0.17 18.19
C HIS A 153 -9.30 -1.06 18.80
N SER A 154 -10.56 -0.63 18.72
CA SER A 154 -11.73 -1.32 19.29
C SER A 154 -11.86 -2.76 18.83
N SER A 155 -11.48 -3.03 17.58
CA SER A 155 -11.54 -4.36 16.97
C SER A 155 -10.31 -5.19 17.32
N LEU A 156 -9.14 -4.57 17.43
CA LEU A 156 -7.86 -5.26 17.61
C LEU A 156 -7.57 -5.63 19.06
N ILE A 157 -7.95 -4.79 20.04
CA ILE A 157 -7.54 -4.93 21.45
C ILE A 157 -8.06 -6.21 22.13
N HIS A 158 -9.12 -6.81 21.57
CA HIS A 158 -9.74 -8.03 22.11
C HIS A 158 -9.24 -9.32 21.46
N LEU A 159 -8.47 -9.22 20.37
CA LEU A 159 -7.91 -10.37 19.66
C LEU A 159 -6.76 -10.97 20.47
N LYS A 160 -6.57 -12.28 20.39
CA LYS A 160 -5.62 -12.98 21.28
C LYS A 160 -4.42 -13.54 20.53
N THR A 161 -4.51 -13.61 19.21
CA THR A 161 -3.49 -14.22 18.37
C THR A 161 -3.10 -13.28 17.24
N ALA A 162 -1.85 -13.38 16.80
CA ALA A 162 -1.39 -12.62 15.64
C ALA A 162 -2.21 -12.94 14.37
N SER A 163 -2.67 -14.18 14.20
CA SER A 163 -3.47 -14.57 13.03
C SER A 163 -4.81 -13.84 12.97
N GLU A 164 -5.50 -13.70 14.11
CA GLU A 164 -6.75 -12.93 14.19
C GLU A 164 -6.51 -11.46 13.85
N VAL A 165 -5.41 -10.89 14.34
CA VAL A 165 -5.01 -9.50 14.04
C VAL A 165 -4.76 -9.33 12.54
N MET A 166 -4.01 -10.23 11.90
CA MET A 166 -3.75 -10.15 10.46
C MET A 166 -5.04 -10.23 9.64
N GLN A 167 -5.95 -11.13 10.00
CA GLN A 167 -7.25 -11.25 9.32
C GLN A 167 -8.13 -10.00 9.50
N ALA A 168 -8.07 -9.35 10.67
CA ALA A 168 -8.77 -8.10 10.90
C ALA A 168 -8.19 -6.98 10.01
N ILE A 169 -6.87 -6.88 9.92
CA ILE A 169 -6.16 -5.87 9.13
C ILE A 169 -6.38 -6.04 7.62
N GLU A 170 -6.58 -7.26 7.12
CA GLU A 170 -6.97 -7.51 5.73
C GLU A 170 -8.33 -6.89 5.38
N ASN A 171 -9.20 -6.67 6.37
CA ASN A 171 -10.54 -6.09 6.19
C ASN A 171 -10.63 -4.71 6.83
N VAL A 172 -9.87 -3.75 6.29
CA VAL A 172 -9.87 -2.36 6.77
C VAL A 172 -11.29 -1.76 6.68
N PRO A 173 -11.86 -1.27 7.80
CA PRO A 173 -13.16 -0.61 7.80
C PRO A 173 -13.11 0.70 7.00
N LYS A 174 -14.18 1.02 6.25
CA LYS A 174 -14.28 2.30 5.51
C LYS A 174 -14.30 3.52 6.44
N GLU A 175 -14.59 3.32 7.71
CA GLU A 175 -14.56 4.35 8.74
C GLU A 175 -13.12 4.77 9.11
N ALA A 176 -12.13 3.91 8.86
CA ALA A 176 -10.71 4.19 9.11
C ALA A 176 -10.19 5.36 8.27
N SER A 177 -10.75 5.55 7.07
CA SER A 177 -10.40 6.57 6.09
C SER A 177 -10.43 7.98 6.67
N GLY A 178 -11.47 8.30 7.45
CA GLY A 178 -11.62 9.63 8.05
C GLY A 178 -10.51 9.95 9.07
N ALA A 179 -10.17 8.98 9.91
CA ALA A 179 -9.10 9.11 10.90
C ALA A 179 -7.73 9.31 10.21
N ILE A 180 -7.45 8.51 9.19
CA ILE A 180 -6.22 8.59 8.40
C ILE A 180 -6.08 9.95 7.72
N ILE A 181 -7.15 10.44 7.09
CA ILE A 181 -7.16 11.75 6.43
C ILE A 181 -6.88 12.88 7.43
N SER A 182 -7.47 12.83 8.63
CA SER A 182 -7.22 13.83 9.66
C SER A 182 -5.74 13.90 10.07
N LYS A 183 -5.08 12.74 10.15
CA LYS A 183 -3.66 12.61 10.53
C LYS A 183 -2.71 13.09 9.45
N ILE A 184 -3.09 12.94 8.18
CA ILE A 184 -2.31 13.44 7.03
C ILE A 184 -2.35 14.97 6.92
N LEU A 185 -3.41 15.60 7.42
CA LEU A 185 -3.61 17.05 7.38
C LEU A 185 -2.99 17.80 8.57
N THR A 186 -2.62 17.10 9.65
CA THR A 186 -1.99 17.67 10.85
C THR A 186 -0.47 17.60 10.78
#